data_AF-A0A096LY80-F1
#
_entry.id   AF-A0A096LY80-F1
#
_cell.length_a   1.000
_cell.length_b   1.000
_cell.length_c   1.000
_cell.angle_alpha   90.00
_cell.angle_beta   90.00
_cell.angle_gamma   90.00
#
_symmetry.space_group_name_H-M   'P 1'
#
loop_
_entity.id
_entity.type
_entity.pdbx_description
1 polymer ?
#
loop_
_entity_poly.entity_id
_entity_poly.type
_entity_poly.pdbx_seq_one_letter_code
_entity_poly.pdbx_strand_id
1 'polypeptide(L)'
;MKMEELSVSSLDNSKLEAMAQDILSDLVEDACLGLCFEVHRAVKQGYFFLDDTDQESMRDFEIVDQPGLDVFGQVYNQWKNKECVCPNCNRSIAASRFAPHLEKCLGMGRNSSRIANRRIVTGNNTNNKSESDQEDNDDVNDNDWSYGAEKKAKKRKSDKVLLFYP
;
A
#
# COMPACT_ATOMS: atom_id res chain seq x y z
N MET A 1 -28.73 21.25 49.17
CA MET A 1 -29.68 21.77 48.18
C MET A 1 -30.86 20.81 48.13
N LYS A 2 -32.04 21.23 48.59
CA LYS A 2 -33.28 20.46 48.43
C LYS A 2 -33.80 20.78 47.04
N MET A 3 -33.88 19.80 46.16
CA MET A 3 -34.68 19.94 44.95
C MET A 3 -36.13 19.83 45.38
N GLU A 4 -36.88 20.93 45.32
CA GLU A 4 -38.32 20.88 45.46
C GLU A 4 -38.89 20.15 44.25
N GLU A 5 -39.54 19.02 44.49
CA GLU A 5 -40.32 18.33 43.47
C GLU A 5 -41.53 19.20 43.12
N LEU A 6 -41.44 19.91 42.01
CA LEU A 6 -42.55 20.61 41.37
C LEU A 6 -43.59 19.58 40.91
N SER A 7 -44.70 19.47 41.64
CA SER A 7 -45.81 18.61 41.25
C SER A 7 -46.43 19.10 39.93
N VAL A 8 -46.28 18.31 38.86
CA VAL A 8 -46.76 18.62 37.50
C VAL A 8 -48.27 18.89 37.44
N SER A 9 -49.02 18.37 38.42
CA SER A 9 -50.48 18.50 38.55
C SER A 9 -50.98 19.90 38.94
N SER A 10 -50.11 20.84 39.29
CA SER A 10 -50.48 22.20 39.71
C SER A 10 -50.19 23.29 38.66
N LEU A 11 -49.72 22.92 37.46
CA LEU A 11 -49.29 23.87 36.44
C LEU A 11 -50.43 24.19 35.46
N ASP A 12 -50.61 25.48 35.20
CA ASP A 12 -51.57 26.00 34.21
C ASP A 12 -51.18 25.50 32.81
N ASN A 13 -52.17 25.18 31.95
CA ASN A 13 -51.92 24.63 30.60
C ASN A 13 -50.91 25.44 29.77
N SER A 14 -50.89 26.76 29.91
CA SER A 14 -49.92 27.64 29.24
C SER A 14 -48.47 27.38 29.67
N LYS A 15 -48.24 27.02 30.94
CA LYS A 15 -46.90 26.68 31.45
C LYS A 15 -46.46 25.31 30.97
N LEU A 16 -47.40 24.35 30.93
CA LEU A 16 -47.14 23.03 30.34
C LEU A 16 -46.76 23.14 28.86
N GLU A 17 -47.47 23.99 28.11
CA GLU A 17 -47.18 24.21 26.70
C GLU A 17 -45.85 24.94 26.48
N ALA A 18 -45.51 25.93 27.32
CA ALA A 18 -44.20 26.56 27.29
C ALA A 18 -43.07 25.55 27.53
N MET A 19 -43.18 24.69 28.56
CA MET A 19 -42.18 23.66 28.83
C MET A 19 -42.09 22.63 27.68
N ALA A 20 -43.21 22.28 27.06
CA ALA A 20 -43.22 21.37 25.91
C ALA A 20 -42.51 21.99 24.68
N GLN A 21 -42.69 23.29 24.46
CA GLN A 21 -41.99 24.02 23.40
C GLN A 21 -40.48 24.12 23.66
N ASP A 22 -40.09 24.38 24.91
CA ASP A 22 -38.66 24.41 25.28
C ASP A 22 -37.99 23.06 25.02
N ILE A 23 -38.61 21.96 25.48
CA ILE A 23 -38.11 20.60 25.24
C ILE A 23 -38.05 20.30 23.74
N LEU A 24 -39.07 20.71 22.97
CA LEU A 24 -39.08 20.51 21.53
C LEU A 24 -37.94 21.29 20.85
N SER A 25 -37.69 22.53 21.27
CA SER A 25 -36.59 23.34 20.75
C SER A 25 -35.24 22.66 20.98
N ASP A 26 -34.99 22.18 22.21
CA ASP A 26 -33.76 21.48 22.56
C ASP A 26 -33.56 20.24 21.68
N LEU A 27 -34.61 19.44 21.48
CA LEU A 27 -34.53 18.24 20.62
C LEU A 27 -34.26 18.58 19.15
N VAL A 28 -34.85 19.67 18.65
CA VAL A 28 -34.63 20.14 17.27
C VAL A 28 -33.20 20.66 17.11
N GLU A 29 -32.70 21.44 18.06
CA GLU A 29 -31.33 21.95 18.07
C GLU A 29 -30.30 20.82 18.09
N ASP A 30 -30.49 19.82 18.96
CA ASP A 30 -29.62 18.63 19.03
C ASP A 30 -29.63 17.83 17.71
N ALA A 31 -30.80 17.63 17.10
CA ALA A 31 -30.92 16.96 15.81
C ALA A 31 -30.21 17.75 14.69
N CYS A 32 -30.36 19.08 14.68
CA CYS A 32 -29.71 19.96 13.71
C CYS A 32 -28.19 19.96 13.87
N LEU A 33 -27.69 20.00 15.11
CA LEU A 33 -26.26 19.90 15.42
C LEU A 33 -25.70 18.54 15.02
N GLY A 34 -26.44 17.46 15.28
CA GLY A 34 -26.09 16.11 14.83
C GLY A 34 -25.84 16.06 13.32
N LEU A 35 -26.80 16.56 12.52
CA LEU A 35 -26.67 16.64 11.06
C LEU A 35 -25.49 17.53 10.64
N CYS A 36 -25.31 18.69 11.28
CA CYS A 36 -24.18 19.58 10.99
C CYS A 36 -22.83 18.88 11.21
N PHE A 37 -22.70 18.10 12.29
CA PHE A 37 -21.48 17.36 12.59
C PHE A 37 -21.23 16.21 11.61
N GLU A 38 -22.27 15.50 11.18
CA GLU A 38 -22.15 14.46 10.16
C GLU A 38 -21.65 15.04 8.83
N VAL A 39 -22.26 16.13 8.37
CA VAL A 39 -21.84 16.83 7.15
C VAL A 39 -20.42 17.37 7.29
N HIS A 40 -20.10 18.04 8.41
CA HIS A 40 -18.76 18.57 8.65
C HIS A 40 -17.71 17.44 8.67
N ARG A 41 -18.01 16.31 9.32
CA ARG A 41 -17.15 15.12 9.32
C ARG A 41 -16.93 14.61 7.90
N ALA A 42 -17.99 14.48 7.10
CA ALA A 42 -17.90 14.04 5.72
C ALA A 42 -16.99 14.94 4.88
N VAL A 43 -17.14 16.26 5.04
CA VAL A 43 -16.31 17.25 4.34
C VAL A 43 -14.85 17.15 4.79
N LYS A 44 -14.59 17.04 6.10
CA LYS A 44 -13.22 16.97 6.64
C LYS A 44 -12.51 15.67 6.32
N GLN A 45 -13.24 14.56 6.23
CA GLN A 45 -12.69 13.25 5.87
C GLN A 45 -12.66 13.05 4.35
N GLY A 46 -13.22 13.99 3.57
CA GLY A 46 -13.16 13.99 2.10
C GLY A 46 -14.12 13.00 1.43
N TYR A 47 -15.16 12.53 2.12
CA TYR A 47 -16.17 11.64 1.55
C TYR A 47 -17.52 12.32 1.30
N PHE A 48 -17.63 13.64 1.55
CA PHE A 48 -18.83 14.40 1.24
C PHE A 48 -19.11 14.37 -0.28
N PHE A 49 -20.34 13.99 -0.67
CA PHE A 49 -20.75 13.76 -2.06
C PHE A 49 -20.09 12.58 -2.79
N LEU A 50 -19.46 11.61 -2.09
CA LEU A 50 -19.06 10.37 -2.76
C LEU A 50 -20.24 9.50 -3.22
N ASP A 51 -21.39 9.62 -2.56
CA ASP A 51 -22.62 8.90 -2.92
C ASP A 51 -23.42 9.57 -4.06
N ASP A 52 -23.05 10.80 -4.47
CA ASP A 52 -23.68 11.54 -5.56
C ASP A 52 -23.08 11.19 -6.94
N THR A 53 -22.21 10.17 -7.00
CA THR A 53 -21.80 9.58 -8.28
C THR A 53 -23.04 9.00 -8.97
N ASP A 54 -23.28 9.45 -10.19
CA ASP A 54 -24.33 8.94 -11.05
C ASP A 54 -24.29 7.41 -11.11
N GLN A 55 -25.46 6.77 -11.11
CA GLN A 55 -25.55 5.30 -11.11
C GLN A 55 -24.85 4.66 -12.32
N GLU A 56 -24.58 5.45 -13.37
CA GLU A 56 -23.79 5.06 -14.52
C GLU A 56 -22.29 5.04 -14.21
N SER A 57 -21.71 6.08 -13.59
CA SER A 57 -20.31 6.08 -13.13
C SER A 57 -20.02 5.06 -12.03
N MET A 58 -20.99 4.72 -11.19
CA MET A 58 -20.84 3.65 -10.19
C MET A 58 -20.65 2.26 -10.82
N ARG A 59 -21.17 2.02 -12.03
CA ARG A 59 -20.98 0.75 -12.76
C ARG A 59 -19.54 0.56 -13.24
N ASP A 60 -18.83 1.64 -13.52
CA ASP A 60 -17.41 1.57 -13.92
C ASP A 60 -16.50 1.07 -12.78
N PHE A 61 -16.98 1.13 -11.54
CA PHE A 61 -16.28 0.63 -10.34
C PHE A 61 -16.89 -0.65 -9.77
N GLU A 62 -17.86 -1.26 -10.46
CA GLU A 62 -18.46 -2.53 -10.03
C GLU A 62 -17.41 -3.64 -10.12
N ILE A 63 -17.27 -4.41 -9.04
CA ILE A 63 -16.27 -5.47 -8.95
C ILE A 63 -16.69 -6.63 -9.87
N VAL A 64 -15.85 -6.95 -10.85
CA VAL A 64 -16.07 -8.08 -11.74
C VAL A 64 -15.44 -9.34 -11.16
N ASP A 65 -16.26 -10.33 -10.80
CA ASP A 65 -15.81 -11.66 -10.33
C ASP A 65 -15.99 -12.72 -11.43
N GLN A 66 -15.06 -12.73 -12.38
CA GLN A 66 -15.04 -13.70 -13.48
C GLN A 66 -13.64 -14.30 -13.69
N PRO A 67 -13.51 -15.63 -13.82
CA PRO A 67 -12.21 -16.26 -14.06
C PRO A 67 -11.53 -15.73 -15.33
N GLY A 68 -10.28 -15.26 -15.19
CA GLY A 68 -9.48 -14.75 -16.30
C GLY A 68 -9.60 -13.23 -16.54
N LEU A 69 -10.46 -12.55 -15.78
CA LEU A 69 -10.54 -11.09 -15.71
C LEU A 69 -10.05 -10.61 -14.33
N ASP A 70 -9.56 -9.37 -14.26
CA ASP A 70 -9.31 -8.71 -12.98
C ASP A 70 -10.60 -8.09 -12.40
N VAL A 71 -10.48 -7.49 -11.21
CA VAL A 71 -11.61 -6.86 -10.49
C VAL A 71 -12.27 -5.72 -11.27
N PHE A 72 -11.62 -5.20 -12.32
CA PHE A 72 -12.15 -4.17 -13.20
C PHE A 72 -12.61 -4.74 -14.56
N GLY A 73 -12.69 -6.07 -14.70
CA GLY A 73 -13.09 -6.73 -15.94
C GLY A 73 -12.04 -6.71 -17.05
N GLN A 74 -10.78 -6.39 -16.75
CA GLN A 74 -9.71 -6.31 -17.75
C GLN A 74 -8.95 -7.64 -17.89
N VAL A 75 -8.51 -7.94 -19.11
CA VAL A 75 -7.74 -9.15 -19.41
C VAL A 75 -6.25 -8.92 -19.10
N TYR A 76 -5.65 -9.82 -18.32
CA TYR A 76 -4.26 -9.75 -17.85
C TYR A 76 -3.19 -9.54 -18.95
N ASN A 77 -3.47 -9.94 -20.19
CA ASN A 77 -2.49 -9.93 -21.28
C ASN A 77 -2.00 -8.55 -21.74
N GLN A 78 -2.60 -7.45 -21.26
CA GLN A 78 -2.17 -6.09 -21.61
C GLN A 78 -0.91 -5.60 -20.85
N TRP A 79 -0.47 -6.30 -19.79
CA TRP A 79 0.58 -5.78 -18.89
C TRP A 79 2.03 -5.98 -19.39
N LYS A 80 2.25 -6.66 -20.52
CA LYS A 80 3.58 -7.19 -20.85
C LYS A 80 4.64 -6.12 -21.18
N ASN A 81 4.23 -4.88 -21.50
CA ASN A 81 5.15 -3.83 -21.95
C ASN A 81 4.89 -2.46 -21.31
N LYS A 82 4.68 -2.38 -19.98
CA LYS A 82 4.70 -1.07 -19.30
C LYS A 82 6.15 -0.56 -19.24
N GLU A 83 6.40 0.65 -19.70
CA GLU A 83 7.68 1.35 -19.52
C GLU A 83 7.64 2.20 -18.25
N CYS A 84 8.78 2.31 -17.58
CA CYS A 84 8.95 3.10 -16.37
C CYS A 84 10.28 3.85 -16.42
N VAL A 85 10.32 5.04 -15.81
CA VAL A 85 11.51 5.89 -15.80
C VAL A 85 12.26 5.66 -14.50
N CYS A 86 13.55 5.33 -14.58
CA CYS A 86 14.38 5.20 -13.38
C CYS A 86 14.63 6.59 -12.76
N PRO A 87 14.29 6.82 -11.47
CA PRO A 87 14.48 8.12 -10.83
C PRO A 87 15.94 8.49 -10.61
N ASN A 88 16.88 7.54 -10.70
CA ASN A 88 18.30 7.79 -10.48
C ASN A 88 19.05 8.17 -11.77
N CYS A 89 18.74 7.53 -12.91
CA CYS A 89 19.42 7.79 -14.18
C CYS A 89 18.52 8.33 -15.29
N ASN A 90 17.24 8.56 -15.00
CA ASN A 90 16.19 9.07 -15.90
C ASN A 90 16.02 8.29 -17.22
N ARG A 91 16.50 7.03 -17.27
CA ARG A 91 16.37 6.17 -18.43
C ARG A 91 14.99 5.49 -18.42
N SER A 92 14.32 5.44 -19.58
CA SER A 92 13.14 4.59 -19.79
C SER A 92 13.56 3.13 -19.83
N ILE A 93 12.92 2.31 -19.01
CA ILE A 93 13.18 0.88 -18.82
C ILE A 93 11.84 0.15 -18.82
N ALA A 94 11.75 -0.99 -19.51
CA ALA A 94 10.59 -1.86 -19.38
C ALA A 94 10.43 -2.30 -17.91
N ALA A 95 9.21 -2.25 -17.36
CA ALA A 95 8.92 -2.59 -15.98
C ALA A 95 9.43 -4.00 -15.61
N SER A 96 9.34 -4.96 -16.53
CA SER A 96 9.88 -6.32 -16.38
C SER A 96 11.40 -6.38 -16.16
N ARG A 97 12.14 -5.33 -16.54
CA ARG A 97 13.61 -5.22 -16.43
C ARG A 97 14.04 -4.15 -15.43
N PHE A 98 13.11 -3.59 -14.65
CA PHE A 98 13.42 -2.52 -13.72
C PHE A 98 14.30 -2.99 -12.55
N ALA A 99 13.98 -4.15 -11.95
CA ALA A 99 14.80 -4.75 -10.89
C ALA A 99 16.28 -4.98 -11.29
N PRO A 100 16.59 -5.68 -12.40
CA PRO A 100 17.99 -5.86 -12.82
C PRO A 100 18.67 -4.56 -13.27
N HIS A 101 17.90 -3.50 -13.56
CA HIS A 101 18.44 -2.17 -13.76
C HIS A 101 18.83 -1.50 -12.44
N LEU A 102 17.97 -1.53 -11.41
CA LEU A 102 18.25 -0.95 -10.09
C LEU A 102 19.49 -1.55 -9.45
N GLU A 103 19.64 -2.88 -9.52
CA GLU A 103 20.87 -3.57 -9.09
C GLU A 103 22.13 -2.94 -9.70
N LYS A 104 22.06 -2.57 -10.99
CA LYS A 104 23.21 -1.98 -11.68
C LYS A 104 23.38 -0.49 -11.41
N CYS A 105 22.27 0.22 -11.36
CA CYS A 105 22.18 1.68 -11.28
C CYS A 105 22.50 2.19 -9.87
N LEU A 106 22.09 1.45 -8.84
CA LEU A 106 22.37 1.75 -7.43
C LEU A 106 23.68 1.11 -6.95
N GLY A 107 24.37 0.35 -7.81
CA GLY A 107 25.65 -0.29 -7.46
C GLY A 107 25.54 -1.51 -6.54
N MET A 108 24.33 -1.87 -6.10
CA MET A 108 24.06 -3.01 -5.20
C MET A 108 24.25 -4.38 -5.87
N GLY A 109 24.36 -4.44 -7.19
CA GLY A 109 24.48 -5.68 -7.97
C GLY A 109 25.88 -5.95 -8.52
N ARG A 110 26.40 -7.15 -8.24
CA ARG A 110 27.66 -7.70 -8.79
C ARG A 110 28.88 -6.81 -8.55
N ASN A 111 28.99 -6.24 -7.35
CA ASN A 111 30.11 -5.37 -6.97
C ASN A 111 31.46 -6.11 -7.05
N SER A 112 31.53 -7.33 -6.50
CA SER A 112 32.74 -8.18 -6.54
C SER A 112 33.23 -8.47 -7.96
N SER A 113 32.34 -8.81 -8.91
CA SER A 113 32.72 -9.03 -10.31
C SER A 113 33.24 -7.76 -10.98
N ARG A 114 32.69 -6.58 -10.63
CA ARG A 114 33.17 -5.30 -11.14
C ARG A 114 34.56 -4.96 -10.58
N ILE A 115 34.77 -5.20 -9.28
CA ILE A 115 36.06 -5.01 -8.61
C ILE A 115 37.11 -5.95 -9.21
N ALA A 116 36.79 -7.23 -9.39
CA ALA A 116 37.69 -8.21 -10.00
C ALA A 116 38.09 -7.81 -11.44
N ASN A 117 37.13 -7.42 -12.28
CA ASN A 117 37.44 -6.96 -13.64
C ASN A 117 38.28 -5.67 -13.65
N ARG A 118 38.04 -4.73 -12.71
CA ARG A 118 38.89 -3.55 -12.55
C ARG A 118 40.31 -3.94 -12.15
N ARG A 119 40.48 -4.86 -11.20
CA ARG A 119 41.81 -5.35 -10.77
C ARG A 119 42.56 -6.05 -11.89
N ILE A 120 41.90 -6.82 -12.76
CA ILE A 120 42.54 -7.46 -13.92
C ILE A 120 42.99 -6.42 -14.96
N VAL A 121 42.16 -5.40 -15.22
CA VAL A 121 42.49 -4.33 -16.19
C VAL A 121 43.59 -3.40 -15.66
N THR A 122 43.56 -3.04 -14.37
CA THR A 122 44.56 -2.17 -13.74
C THR A 122 45.84 -2.93 -13.37
N GLY A 123 45.77 -4.24 -13.13
CA GLY A 123 46.91 -5.08 -12.75
C GLY A 123 48.01 -5.23 -13.81
N ASN A 124 47.75 -4.83 -15.06
CA ASN A 124 48.77 -4.80 -16.11
C ASN A 124 49.55 -3.47 -16.17
N ASN A 125 49.17 -2.44 -15.40
CA ASN A 125 49.84 -1.15 -15.42
C ASN A 125 50.14 -0.65 -13.99
N THR A 126 51.41 -0.81 -13.59
CA THR A 126 52.11 -0.21 -12.45
C THR A 126 52.03 -0.89 -11.08
N ASN A 127 53.22 -1.36 -10.65
CA ASN A 127 53.73 -1.22 -9.29
C ASN A 127 53.29 0.13 -8.70
N ASN A 128 52.31 0.15 -7.79
CA ASN A 128 52.33 1.06 -6.66
C ASN A 128 51.41 0.54 -5.56
N LYS A 129 52.03 0.32 -4.41
CA LYS A 129 51.47 -0.20 -3.18
C LYS A 129 50.69 0.91 -2.48
N SER A 130 49.40 0.71 -2.26
CA SER A 130 48.62 1.40 -1.22
C SER A 130 47.45 0.49 -0.88
N GLU A 131 47.70 -0.39 0.10
CA GLU A 131 46.67 -1.10 0.84
C GLU A 131 45.98 -0.09 1.76
N SER A 132 44.68 0.08 1.59
CA SER A 132 43.79 0.44 2.67
C SER A 132 42.45 -0.27 2.42
N ASP A 133 42.45 -1.57 2.67
CA ASP A 133 41.24 -2.37 2.79
C ASP A 133 40.59 -2.02 4.13
N GLN A 134 39.58 -1.16 4.11
CA GLN A 134 38.76 -0.91 5.29
C GLN A 134 37.31 -0.73 4.87
N GLU A 135 36.58 -1.84 4.80
CA GLU A 135 35.12 -1.89 4.98
C GLU A 135 34.78 -3.22 5.66
N ASP A 136 34.90 -3.25 7.00
CA ASP A 136 33.99 -4.03 7.84
C ASP A 136 32.60 -3.42 7.60
N ASN A 137 31.75 -4.13 6.88
CA ASN A 137 30.35 -3.77 6.74
C ASN A 137 29.55 -4.88 7.40
N ASP A 138 28.99 -4.53 8.55
CA ASP A 138 28.37 -5.43 9.51
C ASP A 138 27.04 -5.94 8.94
N ASP A 139 27.03 -7.12 8.32
CA ASP A 139 25.83 -7.89 7.92
C ASP A 139 25.07 -8.42 9.17
N VAL A 140 24.66 -7.51 10.07
CA VAL A 140 23.91 -7.83 11.30
C VAL A 140 22.41 -7.53 11.14
N ASN A 141 21.93 -7.35 9.92
CA ASN A 141 20.50 -7.12 9.69
C ASN A 141 19.91 -7.89 8.51
N ASP A 142 20.28 -9.16 8.39
CA ASP A 142 19.52 -10.14 7.62
C ASP A 142 18.36 -10.68 8.50
N ASN A 143 17.46 -9.80 8.93
CA ASN A 143 16.21 -10.25 9.55
C ASN A 143 15.23 -10.66 8.42
N ASP A 144 15.41 -11.91 8.04
CA ASP A 144 14.76 -12.67 6.97
C ASP A 144 13.22 -12.65 7.08
N TRP A 145 12.54 -11.78 6.32
CA TRP A 145 11.08 -11.79 6.12
C TRP A 145 10.63 -12.94 5.20
N SER A 146 11.19 -14.12 5.40
CA SER A 146 10.79 -15.33 4.70
C SER A 146 9.66 -16.02 5.48
N TYR A 147 8.43 -15.55 5.31
CA TYR A 147 7.25 -16.32 5.72
C TYR A 147 7.15 -17.59 4.84
N GLY A 148 7.68 -18.71 5.34
CA GLY A 148 7.36 -20.05 4.81
C GLY A 148 8.46 -20.84 4.07
N ALA A 149 9.74 -20.49 4.17
CA ALA A 149 10.81 -21.31 3.57
C ALA A 149 11.31 -22.39 4.54
N GLU A 150 10.53 -23.46 4.72
CA GLU A 150 11.01 -24.67 5.37
C GLU A 150 12.22 -25.24 4.59
N LYS A 151 13.35 -25.39 5.30
CA LYS A 151 14.63 -25.87 4.79
C LYS A 151 14.49 -27.29 4.21
N LYS A 152 14.33 -27.43 2.89
CA LYS A 152 14.53 -28.72 2.20
C LYS A 152 15.97 -28.86 1.71
N ALA A 153 16.66 -29.79 2.35
CA ALA A 153 18.03 -30.17 2.07
C ALA A 153 18.25 -30.57 0.59
N LYS A 154 19.41 -30.20 0.05
CA LYS A 154 19.91 -30.55 -1.28
C LYS A 154 19.88 -32.07 -1.52
N LYS A 155 18.99 -32.56 -2.37
CA LYS A 155 19.08 -33.93 -2.92
C LYS A 155 19.81 -33.90 -4.26
N ARG A 156 20.89 -34.67 -4.33
CA ARG A 156 21.78 -34.83 -5.49
C ARG A 156 21.03 -35.40 -6.69
N LYS A 157 21.40 -34.92 -7.87
CA LYS A 157 20.90 -35.32 -9.20
C LYS A 157 21.28 -36.79 -9.45
N SER A 158 20.28 -37.66 -9.63
CA SER A 158 20.46 -39.00 -10.16
C SER A 158 20.03 -39.00 -11.62
N ASP A 159 20.95 -39.36 -12.51
CA ASP A 159 20.73 -39.49 -13.96
C ASP A 159 19.53 -40.40 -14.27
N LYS A 160 18.58 -39.87 -15.05
CA LYS A 160 17.54 -40.68 -15.66
C LYS A 160 18.05 -41.21 -16.99
N VAL A 161 18.38 -42.50 -17.02
CA VAL A 161 18.54 -43.27 -18.25
C VAL A 161 17.18 -43.29 -18.96
N LEU A 162 17.15 -42.75 -20.18
CA LEU A 162 16.03 -42.87 -21.10
C LEU A 162 15.87 -44.34 -21.49
N LEU A 163 14.72 -44.94 -21.16
CA LEU A 163 14.25 -46.16 -21.80
C LEU A 163 13.11 -45.79 -22.73
N PHE A 164 13.42 -45.87 -24.02
CA PHE A 164 12.48 -45.94 -25.13
C PHE A 164 11.79 -47.32 -25.16
N TYR A 165 10.58 -47.33 -25.71
CA TYR A 165 9.86 -48.37 -26.49
C TYR A 165 8.47 -48.77 -25.96
N PRO A 166 7.56 -49.27 -26.82
CA PRO A 166 7.49 -49.22 -28.30
C PRO A 166 6.52 -48.16 -28.84
#